data_AF-A0A943ZY04-F1
#
_entry.id   AF-A0A943ZY04-F1
#
_cell.length_a   1.000
_cell.length_b   1.000
_cell.length_c   1.000
_cell.angle_alpha   90.00
_cell.angle_beta   90.00
_cell.angle_gamma   90.00
#
_symmetry.space_group_name_H-M   'P 1'
#
loop_
_entity.id
_entity.type
_entity.pdbx_description
1 polymer ?
#
loop_
_entity_poly.entity_id
_entity_poly.type
_entity_poly.pdbx_seq_one_letter_code
_entity_poly.pdbx_strand_id
1 'polypeptide(L)'
;MKKCMAAIWIAAVLAVGGFLAWWYLPRPLVRDLPLVKVQIFDAKTGVEMDLTEQVDLPAVMELLGEAECCPQWRPGPHSNEEYPLDIKFSGGGEHWIVILGSRGGFAVDNSQKIAWRILEGGQLWQELQPLLPEL
;
A
#
# COMPACT_ATOMS: atom_id res chain seq x y z
N MET A 1 -26.84 37.65 9.87
CA MET A 1 -27.18 36.21 10.00
C MET A 1 -27.17 35.44 8.68
N LYS A 2 -27.98 35.78 7.66
CA LYS A 2 -28.04 34.98 6.39
C LYS A 2 -26.70 34.89 5.62
N LYS A 3 -25.92 35.97 5.54
CA LYS A 3 -24.61 35.98 4.85
C LYS A 3 -23.55 35.11 5.55
N CYS A 4 -23.54 35.09 6.89
CA CYS A 4 -22.66 34.21 7.67
C CYS A 4 -23.03 32.74 7.48
N MET A 5 -24.33 32.42 7.42
CA MET A 5 -24.77 31.04 7.13
C MET A 5 -24.36 30.59 5.73
N ALA A 6 -24.50 31.44 4.71
CA ALA A 6 -24.04 31.12 3.36
C ALA A 6 -22.52 30.86 3.33
N ALA A 7 -21.72 31.69 4.00
CA ALA A 7 -20.28 31.50 4.09
C ALA A 7 -19.89 30.19 4.81
N ILE A 8 -20.58 29.84 5.90
CA ILE A 8 -20.37 28.58 6.62
C ILE A 8 -20.70 27.38 5.73
N TRP A 9 -21.82 27.43 4.99
CA TRP A 9 -22.19 26.36 4.06
C TRP A 9 -21.18 26.17 2.95
N ILE A 10 -20.68 27.26 2.35
CA ILE A 10 -19.63 27.19 1.33
C ILE A 10 -18.36 26.55 1.90
N ALA A 11 -17.92 26.99 3.09
CA ALA A 11 -16.75 26.43 3.75
C ALA A 11 -16.92 24.93 4.06
N ALA A 12 -18.11 24.52 4.52
CA ALA A 12 -18.42 23.12 4.79
C ALA A 12 -18.39 22.26 3.53
N VAL A 13 -18.97 22.74 2.42
CA VAL A 13 -18.94 22.02 1.13
C VAL A 13 -17.51 21.89 0.62
N LEU A 14 -16.68 22.93 0.73
CA LEU A 14 -15.28 22.87 0.34
C LEU A 14 -14.48 21.89 1.21
N ALA A 15 -14.71 21.88 2.52
CA ALA A 15 -14.05 20.94 3.44
C ALA A 15 -14.43 19.49 3.13
N VAL A 16 -15.71 19.21 2.91
CA VAL A 16 -16.19 17.86 2.55
C VAL A 16 -15.67 17.46 1.17
N GLY A 17 -15.74 18.36 0.18
CA GLY A 17 -15.22 18.11 -1.16
C GLY A 17 -13.72 17.84 -1.16
N GLY A 18 -12.94 18.63 -0.40
CA GLY A 18 -11.51 18.43 -0.23
C GLY A 18 -11.19 17.10 0.47
N PHE A 19 -11.95 16.73 1.51
CA PHE A 19 -11.79 15.45 2.19
C PHE A 19 -12.10 14.26 1.27
N LEU A 20 -13.19 14.32 0.50
CA LEU A 20 -13.55 13.28 -0.45
C LEU A 20 -12.52 13.16 -1.58
N ALA A 21 -12.07 14.28 -2.13
CA ALA A 21 -10.99 14.29 -3.11
C ALA A 21 -9.72 13.64 -2.54
N TRP A 22 -9.34 14.00 -1.31
CA TRP A 22 -8.20 13.40 -0.64
C TRP A 22 -8.38 11.90 -0.36
N TRP A 23 -9.60 11.42 -0.14
CA TRP A 23 -9.87 10.01 0.18
C TRP A 23 -9.96 9.10 -1.05
N TYR A 24 -10.42 9.63 -2.19
CA TYR A 24 -10.73 8.81 -3.37
C TYR A 24 -9.84 9.06 -4.58
N LEU A 25 -9.02 10.13 -4.60
CA LEU A 25 -8.04 10.33 -5.67
C LEU A 25 -6.91 9.31 -5.56
N PRO A 26 -6.67 8.51 -6.61
CA PRO A 26 -5.54 7.58 -6.66
C PRO A 26 -4.21 8.31 -6.50
N ARG A 27 -3.26 7.62 -5.85
CA ARG A 27 -1.88 8.08 -5.68
C ARG A 27 -0.92 6.96 -6.06
N PRO A 28 0.28 7.27 -6.57
CA PRO A 28 1.31 6.27 -6.80
C PRO A 28 1.59 5.45 -5.54
N LEU A 29 1.74 4.13 -5.69
CA LEU A 29 2.07 3.23 -4.59
C LEU A 29 3.52 3.41 -4.13
N VAL A 30 4.44 3.46 -5.10
CA VAL A 30 5.86 3.71 -4.84
C VAL A 30 6.04 5.19 -4.48
N ARG A 31 6.72 5.41 -3.36
CA ARG A 31 7.19 6.73 -2.95
C ARG A 31 8.67 6.87 -3.25
N ASP A 32 9.20 8.09 -3.17
CA ASP A 32 10.64 8.37 -3.26
C ASP A 32 11.40 7.88 -2.00
N LEU A 33 11.20 6.61 -1.63
CA LEU A 33 11.83 5.93 -0.50
C LEU A 33 12.66 4.76 -1.03
N PRO A 34 13.88 4.53 -0.50
CA PRO A 34 14.68 3.40 -0.91
C PRO A 34 14.02 2.09 -0.46
N LEU A 35 14.01 1.10 -1.36
CA LEU A 35 13.65 -0.26 -1.00
C LEU A 35 14.75 -0.85 -0.11
N VAL A 36 14.33 -1.45 1.00
CA VAL A 36 15.23 -2.02 2.02
C VAL A 36 15.12 -3.54 2.06
N LYS A 37 13.91 -4.08 1.83
CA LYS A 37 13.69 -5.52 2.00
C LYS A 37 12.51 -6.05 1.20
N VAL A 38 12.66 -7.24 0.65
CA VAL A 38 11.55 -8.07 0.14
C VAL A 38 11.48 -9.33 0.98
N GLN A 39 10.33 -9.60 1.60
CA GLN A 39 10.10 -10.77 2.43
C GLN A 39 8.86 -11.51 1.98
N ILE A 40 8.90 -12.83 2.07
CA ILE A 40 7.72 -13.65 1.86
C ILE A 40 7.55 -14.65 3.00
N PHE A 41 6.32 -14.88 3.40
CA PHE A 41 5.96 -15.94 4.33
C PHE A 41 5.67 -17.22 3.55
N ASP A 42 6.45 -18.27 3.82
CA ASP A 42 6.18 -19.60 3.30
C ASP A 42 5.21 -20.35 4.24
N ALA A 43 3.98 -20.55 3.76
CA ALA A 43 2.96 -21.29 4.49
C ALA A 43 3.30 -22.77 4.71
N LYS A 44 4.17 -23.38 3.88
CA LYS A 44 4.55 -24.80 4.03
C LYS A 44 5.53 -25.00 5.18
N THR A 45 6.53 -24.13 5.30
CA THR A 45 7.56 -24.21 6.35
C THR A 45 7.24 -23.38 7.58
N GLY A 46 6.33 -22.39 7.46
CA GLY A 46 5.95 -21.46 8.52
C GLY A 46 7.03 -20.41 8.81
N VAL A 47 7.92 -20.15 7.85
CA VAL A 47 9.10 -19.27 8.02
C VAL A 47 9.01 -18.06 7.09
N GLU A 48 9.43 -16.89 7.59
CA GLU A 48 9.67 -15.72 6.75
C GLU A 48 11.01 -15.82 6.04
N MET A 49 10.99 -15.75 4.71
CA MET A 49 12.16 -15.79 3.86
C MET A 49 12.51 -14.39 3.36
N ASP A 50 13.79 -14.04 3.41
CA ASP A 50 14.32 -12.82 2.84
C ASP A 50 14.67 -13.04 1.37
N LEU A 51 13.96 -12.35 0.49
CA LEU A 51 14.08 -12.48 -0.95
C LEU A 51 14.85 -11.35 -1.60
N THR A 52 15.35 -10.39 -0.83
CA THR A 52 15.92 -9.13 -1.35
C THR A 52 17.02 -9.35 -2.40
N GLU A 53 17.85 -10.38 -2.22
CA GLU A 53 18.95 -10.73 -3.14
C GLU A 53 18.53 -11.73 -4.25
N GLN A 54 17.34 -12.30 -4.15
CA GLN A 54 16.87 -13.40 -5.02
C GLN A 54 15.89 -12.93 -6.10
N VAL A 55 15.25 -11.78 -5.89
CA VAL A 55 14.27 -11.21 -6.82
C VAL A 55 14.92 -10.26 -7.82
N ASP A 56 14.35 -10.17 -9.01
CA ASP A 56 14.66 -9.12 -9.97
C ASP A 56 14.09 -7.79 -9.45
N LEU A 57 14.91 -7.07 -8.69
CA LEU A 57 14.51 -5.81 -8.05
C LEU A 57 14.04 -4.75 -9.07
N PRO A 58 14.74 -4.51 -10.20
CA PRO A 58 14.22 -3.65 -11.27
C PRO A 58 12.81 -4.01 -11.72
N ALA A 59 12.54 -5.29 -12.02
CA ALA A 59 11.22 -5.73 -12.49
C ALA A 59 10.13 -5.57 -11.42
N VAL A 60 10.44 -5.89 -10.16
CA VAL A 60 9.53 -5.67 -9.03
C VAL A 60 9.21 -4.17 -8.88
N MET A 61 10.21 -3.30 -8.97
CA MET A 61 10.03 -1.86 -8.85
C MET A 61 9.23 -1.25 -10.00
N GLU A 62 9.37 -1.77 -11.22
CA GLU A 62 8.58 -1.36 -12.37
C GLU A 62 7.08 -1.64 -12.14
N LEU A 63 6.72 -2.86 -11.75
CA LEU A 63 5.33 -3.24 -11.45
C LEU A 63 4.74 -2.43 -10.29
N LEU A 64 5.52 -2.21 -9.23
CA LEU A 64 5.07 -1.39 -8.11
C LEU A 64 4.90 0.09 -8.51
N GLY A 65 5.72 0.58 -9.45
CA GLY A 65 5.69 1.95 -9.96
C GLY A 65 4.43 2.26 -10.78
N GLU A 66 3.83 1.25 -11.41
CA GLU A 66 2.56 1.37 -12.13
C GLU A 66 1.33 1.27 -11.20
N ALA A 67 1.52 0.75 -10.00
CA ALA A 67 0.41 0.54 -9.07
C ALA A 67 -0.03 1.83 -8.38
N GLU A 68 -1.34 1.94 -8.15
CA GLU A 68 -1.96 3.05 -7.45
C GLU A 68 -2.63 2.61 -6.15
N CYS A 69 -2.74 3.55 -5.21
CA CYS A 69 -3.38 3.35 -3.92
C CYS A 69 -4.27 4.52 -3.49
N CYS A 70 -5.25 4.20 -2.63
CA CYS A 70 -6.12 5.18 -1.99
C CYS A 70 -6.13 4.97 -0.47
N PRO A 71 -6.35 6.03 0.33
CA PRO A 71 -6.57 5.88 1.76
C PRO A 71 -7.70 4.89 2.08
N GLN A 72 -7.45 4.06 3.09
CA GLN A 72 -8.47 3.24 3.73
C GLN A 72 -8.28 3.27 5.24
N TRP A 73 -9.34 2.92 5.96
CA TRP A 73 -9.17 2.55 7.36
C TRP A 73 -8.22 1.37 7.47
N ARG A 74 -7.31 1.45 8.44
CA ARG A 74 -6.34 0.38 8.66
C ARG A 74 -7.11 -0.94 8.86
N PRO A 75 -6.83 -1.98 8.05
CA PRO A 75 -7.46 -3.26 8.23
C PRO A 75 -7.04 -3.83 9.59
N GLY A 76 -7.85 -4.74 10.14
CA GLY A 76 -7.45 -5.51 11.32
C GLY A 76 -6.23 -6.40 11.05
N PRO A 77 -5.86 -7.26 11.99
CA PRO A 77 -4.84 -8.28 11.75
C PRO A 77 -5.14 -9.05 10.46
N HIS A 78 -4.13 -9.25 9.63
CA HIS A 78 -4.22 -10.03 8.41
C HIS A 78 -3.48 -11.36 8.60
N SER A 79 -3.86 -12.38 7.83
CA SER A 79 -3.17 -13.66 7.82
C SER A 79 -1.98 -13.59 6.86
N ASN A 80 -0.82 -14.07 7.30
CA ASN A 80 0.35 -14.22 6.43
C ASN A 80 0.10 -15.27 5.32
N GLU A 81 -0.90 -16.15 5.47
CA GLU A 81 -1.30 -17.07 4.39
C GLU A 81 -2.08 -16.33 3.29
N GLU A 82 -2.90 -15.35 3.66
CA GLU A 82 -3.68 -14.56 2.69
C GLU A 82 -2.84 -13.46 2.04
N TYR A 83 -1.88 -12.90 2.80
CA TYR A 83 -0.96 -11.85 2.40
C TYR A 83 0.49 -12.25 2.74
N PRO A 84 1.10 -13.13 1.94
CA PRO A 84 2.42 -13.66 2.26
C PRO A 84 3.55 -12.68 1.94
N LEU A 85 3.36 -11.68 1.08
CA LEU A 85 4.44 -10.83 0.58
C LEU A 85 4.48 -9.47 1.28
N ASP A 86 5.66 -9.14 1.80
CA ASP A 86 6.02 -7.89 2.46
C ASP A 86 7.17 -7.20 1.69
N ILE A 87 6.94 -5.98 1.20
CA ILE A 87 7.97 -5.16 0.54
C ILE A 87 8.17 -3.89 1.36
N LYS A 88 9.37 -3.71 1.91
CA LYS A 88 9.71 -2.68 2.89
C LYS A 88 10.59 -1.62 2.26
N PHE A 89 10.15 -0.37 2.37
CA PHE A 89 10.89 0.81 2.00
C PHE A 89 11.17 1.64 3.25
N SER A 90 12.36 2.23 3.35
CA SER A 90 12.68 3.13 4.45
C SER A 90 13.78 4.12 4.07
N GLY A 91 13.58 5.38 4.45
CA GLY A 91 14.53 6.46 4.27
C GLY A 91 14.07 7.71 5.01
N GLY A 92 15.01 8.53 5.50
CA GLY A 92 14.66 9.82 6.13
C GLY A 92 13.78 9.73 7.40
N GLY A 93 13.72 8.57 8.07
CA GLY A 93 12.82 8.32 9.22
C GLY A 93 11.41 7.86 8.84
N GLU A 94 11.12 7.71 7.55
CA GLU A 94 9.88 7.13 7.06
C GLU A 94 10.04 5.62 6.83
N HIS A 95 8.97 4.88 7.12
CA HIS A 95 8.83 3.48 6.76
C HIS A 95 7.54 3.31 5.96
N TRP A 96 7.62 2.50 4.91
CA TRP A 96 6.49 2.14 4.07
C TRP A 96 6.56 0.65 3.81
N ILE A 97 5.48 -0.08 4.10
CA ILE A 97 5.42 -1.53 3.90
C ILE A 97 4.25 -1.80 2.98
N VAL A 98 4.53 -2.39 1.81
CA VAL A 98 3.54 -2.91 0.87
C VAL A 98 3.30 -4.37 1.21
N ILE A 99 2.04 -4.73 1.44
CA ILE A 99 1.59 -6.04 1.88
C ILE A 99 0.65 -6.59 0.80
N LEU A 100 0.97 -7.76 0.25
CA LEU A 100 0.32 -8.31 -0.94
C LEU A 100 0.00 -9.80 -0.78
N GLY A 101 -1.08 -10.22 -1.42
CA GLY A 101 -1.43 -11.62 -1.56
C GLY A 101 -2.71 -11.87 -2.34
N SER A 102 -3.24 -13.08 -2.19
CA SER A 102 -4.38 -13.57 -2.98
C SER A 102 -5.66 -12.74 -2.82
N ARG A 103 -5.80 -12.01 -1.70
CA ARG A 103 -6.96 -11.16 -1.41
C ARG A 103 -6.80 -9.70 -1.85
N GLY A 104 -5.67 -9.37 -2.48
CA GLY A 104 -5.31 -8.03 -2.92
C GLY A 104 -4.08 -7.51 -2.19
N GLY A 105 -4.03 -6.20 -1.97
CA GLY A 105 -2.92 -5.60 -1.26
C GLY A 105 -3.23 -4.26 -0.64
N PHE A 106 -2.43 -3.91 0.34
CA PHE A 106 -2.47 -2.63 1.02
C PHE A 106 -1.08 -2.23 1.46
N ALA A 107 -0.85 -0.94 1.66
CA ALA A 107 0.38 -0.43 2.20
C ALA A 107 0.15 0.31 3.53
N VAL A 108 1.16 0.32 4.37
CA VAL A 108 1.14 1.01 5.66
C VAL A 108 2.37 1.90 5.77
N ASP A 109 2.17 3.15 6.21
CA ASP A 109 3.24 4.02 6.68
C ASP A 109 3.35 3.94 8.22
N ASN A 110 4.14 4.84 8.79
CA ASN A 110 4.24 5.10 10.23
C ASN A 110 2.88 5.44 10.92
N SER A 111 1.80 5.70 10.17
CA SER A 111 0.47 5.95 10.73
C SER A 111 -0.15 4.70 11.32
N GLN A 112 -0.70 4.86 12.53
CA GLN A 112 -1.47 3.81 13.20
C GLN A 112 -2.96 3.78 12.79
N LYS A 113 -3.44 4.79 12.04
CA LYS A 113 -4.89 4.97 11.80
C LYS A 113 -5.32 4.65 10.37
N ILE A 114 -4.44 4.87 9.41
CA ILE A 114 -4.74 4.79 7.98
C ILE A 114 -3.81 3.76 7.35
N ALA A 115 -4.36 2.95 6.46
CA ALA A 115 -3.60 2.16 5.51
C ALA A 115 -3.98 2.63 4.10
N TRP A 116 -3.33 2.06 3.10
CA TRP A 116 -3.46 2.49 1.73
C TRP A 116 -3.87 1.29 0.89
N ARG A 117 -5.13 1.27 0.46
CA ARG A 117 -5.65 0.19 -0.39
C ARG A 117 -4.96 0.27 -1.73
N ILE A 118 -4.37 -0.82 -2.20
CA ILE A 118 -3.88 -0.91 -3.58
C ILE A 118 -5.08 -1.22 -4.46
N LEU A 119 -5.34 -0.38 -5.47
CA LEU A 119 -6.58 -0.44 -6.26
C LEU A 119 -6.69 -1.77 -7.01
N GLU A 120 -5.63 -2.15 -7.70
CA GLU A 120 -5.50 -3.41 -8.45
C GLU A 120 -4.59 -4.42 -7.74
N GLY A 121 -4.64 -4.45 -6.40
CA GLY A 121 -3.70 -5.26 -5.60
C GLY A 121 -3.72 -6.76 -5.91
N GLY A 122 -4.85 -7.30 -6.39
CA GLY A 122 -4.96 -8.70 -6.80
C GLY A 122 -4.24 -8.98 -8.12
N GLN A 123 -4.35 -8.07 -9.09
CA GLN A 123 -3.61 -8.15 -10.35
C GLN A 123 -2.12 -7.97 -10.11
N LEU A 124 -1.74 -6.96 -9.31
CA LEU A 124 -0.35 -6.72 -8.92
C LEU A 124 0.27 -7.96 -8.26
N TRP A 125 -0.47 -8.65 -7.40
CA TRP A 125 -0.02 -9.92 -6.82
C TRP A 125 0.23 -10.99 -7.89
N GLN A 126 -0.68 -11.17 -8.85
CA GLN A 126 -0.50 -12.13 -9.95
C GLN A 126 0.70 -11.81 -10.84
N GLU A 127 0.98 -10.54 -11.09
CA GLU A 127 2.11 -10.10 -11.91
C GLU A 127 3.46 -10.21 -11.19
N LEU A 128 3.46 -10.03 -9.86
CA LEU A 128 4.65 -10.21 -9.03
C LEU A 128 4.98 -11.70 -8.79
N GLN A 129 3.99 -12.58 -8.72
CA GLN A 129 4.20 -14.01 -8.41
C GLN A 129 5.28 -14.69 -9.26
N PRO A 130 5.34 -14.53 -10.59
CA PRO A 130 6.39 -15.10 -11.44
C PRO A 130 7.79 -14.56 -11.17
N LEU A 131 7.92 -13.39 -10.54
CA LEU A 131 9.20 -12.77 -10.19
C LEU A 131 9.73 -13.24 -8.83
N LEU A 132 8.91 -13.97 -8.07
CA LEU A 132 9.29 -14.53 -6.78
C LEU A 132 9.84 -15.95 -6.97
N PRO A 133 10.82 -16.36 -6.15
CA PRO A 133 11.30 -17.74 -6.18
C PRO A 133 10.18 -18.72 -5.79
N GLU A 134 10.24 -19.94 -6.34
CA GLU A 134 9.29 -20.99 -6.01
C GLU A 134 9.34 -21.33 -4.51
N LEU A 135 8.19 -21.20 -3.84
CA LEU A 135 7.94 -21.61 -2.46
C LEU A 135 7.42 -23.05 -2.41
#